data_AF-A0AAN9P4C2-F1
#
_entry.id   AF-A0AAN9P4C2-F1
#
_cell.length_a   1.000
_cell.length_b   1.000
_cell.length_c   1.000
_cell.angle_alpha   90.00
_cell.angle_beta   90.00
_cell.angle_gamma   90.00
#
_symmetry.space_group_name_H-M   'P 1'
#
loop_
_entity.id
_entity.type
_entity.pdbx_description
1 polymer ?
#
loop_
_entity_poly.entity_id
_entity_poly.type
_entity_poly.pdbx_seq_one_letter_code
_entity_poly.pdbx_strand_id
1 'polypeptide(L)'
;MDKELLPEGVKATLDIPFKKIQYLKLAYDKLQHVVKQFVANQLPDWIICDFYPHRMIDIVQELQVKLIFFSVCSASAMAFLGPPGTRKAPLSPESLTVPPEWVTFPSVVAFQRHEARAFCANLYQQNDSGVGDLKGLQRYLVPPKLYYFVVATRLKENI
;
A
#
# COMPACT_ATOMS: atom_id res chain seq x y z
N MET A 1 -2.20 29.63 -7.84
CA MET A 1 -2.79 28.37 -8.37
C MET A 1 -2.70 27.35 -7.25
N ASP A 2 -3.86 26.97 -6.71
CA ASP A 2 -4.03 26.13 -5.53
C ASP A 2 -3.53 24.70 -5.76
N LYS A 3 -2.24 24.46 -5.50
CA LYS A 3 -1.60 23.15 -5.69
C LYS A 3 -1.77 22.19 -4.52
N GLU A 4 -2.50 22.54 -3.46
CA GLU A 4 -2.40 21.82 -2.18
C GLU A 4 -3.72 21.41 -1.51
N LEU A 5 -4.86 21.50 -2.19
CA LEU A 5 -6.15 21.29 -1.51
C LEU A 5 -6.80 19.96 -1.90
N LEU A 6 -6.93 19.09 -0.90
CA LEU A 6 -8.00 18.10 -0.89
C LEU A 6 -9.34 18.85 -1.05
N PRO A 7 -10.29 18.33 -1.85
CA PRO A 7 -11.57 18.99 -2.00
C PRO A 7 -12.24 19.18 -0.64
N GLU A 8 -12.82 20.36 -0.42
CA GLU A 8 -13.55 20.64 0.82
C GLU A 8 -14.74 19.69 0.98
N GLY A 9 -15.00 19.24 2.21
CA GLY A 9 -16.13 18.36 2.52
C GLY A 9 -15.95 16.88 2.19
N VAL A 10 -14.76 16.45 1.74
CA VAL A 10 -14.40 15.04 1.57
C VAL A 10 -14.39 14.33 2.92
N LYS A 11 -15.05 13.16 3.01
CA LYS A 11 -15.13 12.35 4.23
C LYS A 11 -14.50 10.97 4.09
N ALA A 12 -14.35 10.49 2.85
CA ALA A 12 -13.77 9.19 2.53
C ALA A 12 -12.82 9.28 1.34
N THR A 13 -11.87 8.35 1.25
CA THR A 13 -10.96 8.24 0.09
C THR A 13 -11.71 8.05 -1.22
N LEU A 14 -12.90 7.43 -1.17
CA LEU A 14 -13.79 7.25 -2.35
C LEU A 14 -14.36 8.58 -2.88
N ASP A 15 -14.42 9.62 -2.05
CA ASP A 15 -14.91 10.94 -2.47
C ASP A 15 -13.82 11.73 -3.24
N ILE A 16 -12.57 11.24 -3.21
CA ILE A 16 -11.44 11.88 -3.87
C ILE A 16 -11.32 11.33 -5.30
N PRO A 17 -11.45 12.17 -6.34
CA PRO A 17 -11.20 11.72 -7.70
C PRO A 17 -9.80 11.12 -7.83
N PHE A 18 -9.65 10.03 -8.58
CA PHE A 18 -8.37 9.31 -8.72
C PHE A 18 -7.17 10.22 -9.04
N LYS A 19 -7.35 11.19 -9.95
CA LYS A 19 -6.32 12.18 -10.33
C LYS A 19 -5.87 13.10 -9.19
N LYS A 20 -6.65 13.17 -8.11
CA LYS A 20 -6.42 14.00 -6.92
C LYS A 20 -5.89 13.21 -5.71
N ILE A 21 -5.73 11.89 -5.81
CA ILE A 21 -5.20 11.05 -4.72
C ILE A 21 -3.79 11.50 -4.28
N GLN A 22 -2.99 12.07 -5.18
CA GLN A 22 -1.69 12.66 -4.82
C GLN A 22 -1.78 13.71 -3.71
N TYR A 23 -2.88 14.48 -3.65
CA TYR A 23 -3.09 15.48 -2.59
C TYR A 23 -3.38 14.84 -1.23
N LEU A 24 -3.96 13.64 -1.20
CA LEU A 24 -4.11 12.86 0.04
C LEU A 24 -2.74 12.45 0.57
N LYS A 25 -1.84 12.00 -0.32
CA LYS A 25 -0.46 11.62 0.06
C LYS A 25 0.33 12.83 0.57
N LEU A 26 0.17 14.00 -0.04
CA LEU A 26 0.78 15.25 0.43
C LEU A 26 0.27 15.68 1.81
N ALA A 27 -1.05 15.59 2.03
CA ALA A 27 -1.62 15.86 3.35
C ALA A 27 -1.06 14.90 4.39
N TYR A 28 -0.91 13.62 4.03
CA TYR A 28 -0.30 12.59 4.90
C TYR A 28 1.17 12.90 5.23
N ASP A 29 1.97 13.33 4.24
CA ASP A 29 3.36 13.74 4.45
C ASP A 29 3.47 14.91 5.46
N LYS A 30 2.54 15.86 5.42
CA LYS A 30 2.50 16.98 6.39
C LYS A 30 2.20 16.53 7.83
N LEU A 31 1.55 15.36 8.02
CA LEU A 31 1.27 14.81 9.35
C LEU A 31 2.49 14.13 9.98
N GLN A 32 3.55 13.85 9.23
CA GLN A 32 4.68 13.04 9.68
C GLN A 32 5.29 13.55 10.99
N HIS A 33 5.50 14.86 11.12
CA HIS A 33 6.07 15.47 12.33
C HIS A 33 5.16 15.29 13.55
N VAL A 34 3.87 15.57 13.40
CA VAL A 34 2.89 15.47 14.50
C VAL A 34 2.72 14.01 14.93
N VAL A 35 2.66 13.08 13.98
CA VAL A 35 2.60 11.64 14.27
C VAL A 35 3.86 11.18 14.99
N LYS A 36 5.05 11.61 14.54
CA LYS A 36 6.32 11.27 15.22
C LYS A 36 6.33 11.75 16.67
N GLN A 37 5.92 13.00 16.92
CA GLN A 37 5.83 13.54 18.28
C GLN A 37 4.83 12.75 19.14
N PHE A 38 3.66 12.41 18.58
CA PHE A 38 2.67 11.61 19.27
C PHE A 38 3.22 10.24 19.67
N VAL A 39 3.87 9.54 18.74
CA VAL A 39 4.48 8.22 19.00
C VAL A 39 5.61 8.34 20.04
N ALA A 40 6.44 9.38 19.97
CA ALA A 40 7.51 9.61 20.94
C ALA A 40 6.99 9.90 22.35
N ASN A 41 5.82 10.55 22.47
CA ASN A 41 5.19 10.85 23.75
C ASN A 41 4.45 9.64 24.35
N GLN A 42 3.81 8.83 23.51
CA GLN A 42 3.01 7.68 23.96
C GLN A 42 3.83 6.39 24.09
N LEU A 43 4.92 6.25 23.31
CA LEU A 43 5.78 5.06 23.21
C LEU A 43 4.99 3.74 23.18
N PRO A 44 4.08 3.57 22.21
CA PRO A 44 3.29 2.34 22.11
C PRO A 44 4.18 1.15 21.76
N ASP A 45 3.78 -0.05 22.21
CA ASP A 45 4.45 -1.29 21.80
C ASP A 45 4.31 -1.59 20.30
N TRP A 46 3.14 -1.22 19.74
CA TRP A 46 2.75 -1.53 18.37
C TRP A 46 2.01 -0.37 17.71
N ILE A 47 2.28 -0.16 16.43
CA ILE A 47 1.50 0.70 15.56
C ILE A 47 0.91 -0.15 14.45
N ILE A 48 -0.37 0.05 14.15
CA ILE A 48 -1.04 -0.55 13.00
C ILE A 48 -1.24 0.56 11.97
N CYS A 49 -0.77 0.34 10.74
CA CYS A 49 -0.85 1.30 9.65
C CYS A 49 -1.43 0.62 8.41
N ASP A 50 -2.48 1.20 7.84
CA ASP A 50 -3.18 0.66 6.68
C ASP A 50 -2.85 1.39 5.36
N PHE A 51 -2.42 2.63 5.47
CA PHE A 51 -2.21 3.51 4.33
C PHE A 51 -0.80 4.08 4.29
N TYR A 52 -0.23 4.06 3.07
CA TYR A 52 1.01 4.74 2.73
C TYR A 52 2.11 4.53 3.78
N PRO A 53 2.43 3.27 4.08
CA PRO A 53 3.12 3.01 5.31
C PRO A 53 4.47 3.72 5.29
N HIS A 54 5.19 3.89 4.14
CA HIS A 54 6.66 4.12 4.06
C HIS A 54 7.22 5.22 4.95
N ARG A 55 6.43 6.24 5.24
CA ARG A 55 6.77 7.32 6.17
C ARG A 55 6.84 6.87 7.63
N MET A 56 6.04 5.87 7.99
CA MET A 56 6.04 5.19 9.29
C MET A 56 7.26 4.30 9.50
N ILE A 57 7.90 3.71 8.47
CA ILE A 57 9.14 2.91 8.70
C ILE A 57 10.17 3.78 9.44
N ASP A 58 10.40 4.98 8.93
CA ASP A 58 11.45 5.86 9.44
C ASP A 58 11.17 6.23 10.90
N ILE A 59 9.90 6.51 11.24
CA ILE A 59 9.46 6.82 12.61
C ILE A 59 9.67 5.64 13.55
N VAL A 60 9.20 4.44 13.17
CA VAL A 60 9.25 3.28 14.07
C VAL A 60 10.66 2.71 14.22
N GLN A 61 11.52 2.86 13.20
CA GLN A 61 12.93 2.50 13.30
C GLN A 61 13.67 3.42 14.27
N GLU A 62 13.43 4.73 14.19
CA GLU A 62 14.04 5.71 15.08
C GLU A 62 13.60 5.54 16.53
N LEU A 63 12.30 5.32 16.76
CA LEU A 63 11.72 5.19 18.10
C LEU A 63 11.71 3.75 18.64
N GLN A 64 12.24 2.79 17.87
CA GLN A 64 12.27 1.35 18.20
C GLN A 64 10.89 0.74 18.52
N VAL A 65 9.84 1.23 17.85
CA VAL A 65 8.47 0.74 17.97
C VAL A 65 8.21 -0.35 16.92
N LYS A 66 7.29 -1.30 17.19
CA LYS A 66 6.92 -2.32 16.20
C LYS A 66 5.80 -1.80 15.29
N LEU A 67 5.86 -2.17 14.02
CA LEU A 67 4.88 -1.76 13.01
C LEU A 67 4.20 -2.98 12.39
N ILE A 68 2.88 -2.94 12.36
CA ILE A 68 2.01 -3.88 11.67
C ILE A 68 1.43 -3.15 10.47
N PHE A 69 1.60 -3.72 9.28
CA PHE A 69 0.91 -3.22 8.11
C PHE A 69 -0.41 -3.97 7.93
N PHE A 70 -1.50 -3.22 7.86
CA PHE A 70 -2.83 -3.72 7.57
C PHE A 70 -3.17 -3.48 6.10
N SER A 71 -3.21 -4.52 5.28
CA SER A 71 -3.61 -4.33 3.89
C SER A 71 -5.13 -4.26 3.77
N VAL A 72 -5.63 -3.18 3.18
CA VAL A 72 -7.04 -3.09 2.73
C VAL A 72 -7.31 -3.94 1.49
N CYS A 73 -6.27 -4.42 0.80
CA CYS A 73 -6.38 -5.33 -0.33
C CYS A 73 -6.43 -6.79 0.15
N SER A 74 -7.03 -7.67 -0.66
CA SER A 74 -7.06 -9.11 -0.36
C SER A 74 -5.68 -9.75 -0.48
N ALA A 75 -5.51 -10.92 0.16
CA ALA A 75 -4.28 -11.71 0.05
C ALA A 75 -3.99 -12.13 -1.40
N SER A 76 -5.03 -12.41 -2.17
CA SER A 76 -4.90 -12.71 -3.60
C SER A 76 -4.34 -11.54 -4.41
N ALA A 77 -4.80 -10.30 -4.14
CA ALA A 77 -4.27 -9.11 -4.80
C ALA A 77 -2.83 -8.84 -4.39
N MET A 78 -2.50 -8.97 -3.10
CA MET A 78 -1.15 -8.73 -2.59
C MET A 78 -0.14 -9.79 -3.05
N ALA A 79 -0.60 -11.00 -3.39
CA ALA A 79 0.26 -12.04 -3.94
C ALA A 79 1.00 -11.59 -5.20
N PHE A 80 0.43 -10.72 -6.03
CA PHE A 80 1.09 -10.22 -7.23
C PHE A 80 2.31 -9.34 -6.97
N LEU A 81 2.44 -8.77 -5.76
CA LEU A 81 3.65 -8.04 -5.40
C LEU A 81 4.84 -8.97 -5.15
N GLY A 82 4.57 -10.21 -4.75
CA GLY A 82 5.54 -11.27 -4.48
C GLY A 82 6.56 -10.94 -3.36
N PRO A 83 7.34 -11.95 -2.93
CA PRO A 83 8.49 -11.72 -2.05
C PRO A 83 9.54 -10.82 -2.73
N PRO A 84 10.36 -10.08 -1.96
CA PRO A 84 11.47 -9.31 -2.51
C PRO A 84 12.36 -10.17 -3.42
N GLY A 85 12.74 -9.64 -4.59
CA GLY A 85 13.63 -10.32 -5.54
C GLY A 85 12.98 -11.36 -6.44
N THR A 86 11.69 -11.68 -6.26
CA THR A 86 11.01 -12.68 -7.13
C THR A 86 10.50 -12.10 -8.44
N ARG A 87 10.36 -10.77 -8.54
CA ARG A 87 9.88 -10.09 -9.75
C ARG A 87 11.01 -9.70 -10.69
N LYS A 88 10.95 -10.21 -11.92
CA LYS A 88 11.88 -9.90 -13.02
C LYS A 88 11.53 -8.62 -13.78
N ALA A 89 10.26 -8.24 -13.79
CA ALA A 89 9.75 -7.07 -14.50
C ALA A 89 8.79 -6.24 -13.62
N PRO A 90 8.59 -4.95 -13.94
CA PRO A 90 7.50 -4.17 -13.37
C PRO A 90 6.14 -4.82 -13.65
N LEU A 91 5.19 -4.67 -12.74
CA LEU A 91 3.81 -5.14 -12.94
C LEU A 91 3.17 -4.39 -14.11
N SER A 92 2.61 -5.11 -15.07
CA SER A 92 1.72 -4.55 -16.08
C SER A 92 0.30 -5.09 -15.88
N PRO A 93 -0.74 -4.40 -16.40
CA PRO A 93 -2.10 -4.94 -16.36
C PRO A 93 -2.19 -6.36 -16.91
N GLU A 94 -1.43 -6.68 -17.95
CA GLU A 94 -1.37 -8.00 -18.57
C GLU A 94 -0.77 -9.04 -17.63
N SER A 95 0.34 -8.69 -16.94
CA SER A 95 0.96 -9.60 -15.96
C SER A 95 0.07 -9.94 -14.76
N LEU A 96 -0.93 -9.11 -14.48
CA LEU A 96 -1.91 -9.35 -13.40
C LEU A 96 -3.05 -10.26 -13.83
N THR A 97 -3.24 -10.49 -15.13
CA THR A 97 -4.32 -11.33 -15.68
C THR A 97 -3.96 -12.82 -15.78
N VAL A 98 -2.78 -13.19 -15.27
CA VAL A 98 -2.29 -14.56 -15.18
C VAL A 98 -1.76 -14.82 -13.78
N PRO A 99 -1.72 -16.07 -13.30
CA PRO A 99 -1.18 -16.37 -11.97
C PRO A 99 0.25 -15.84 -11.75
N PRO A 100 0.61 -15.34 -10.54
CA PRO A 100 1.95 -14.82 -10.28
C PRO A 100 3.04 -15.89 -10.44
N GLU A 101 4.13 -15.58 -11.13
CA GLU A 101 5.21 -16.55 -11.44
C GLU A 101 5.84 -17.22 -10.21
N TRP A 102 5.87 -16.54 -9.07
CA TRP A 102 6.48 -17.06 -7.84
C TRP A 102 5.59 -18.09 -7.12
N VAL A 103 4.33 -18.22 -7.51
CA VAL A 103 3.38 -19.20 -6.95
C VAL A 103 3.62 -20.54 -7.64
N THR A 104 4.10 -21.53 -6.89
CA THR A 104 4.52 -22.84 -7.43
C THR A 104 3.45 -23.92 -7.39
N PHE A 105 2.29 -23.64 -6.80
CA PHE A 105 1.15 -24.55 -6.74
C PHE A 105 0.07 -24.16 -7.79
N PRO A 106 -0.79 -25.11 -8.24
CA PRO A 106 -1.88 -24.80 -9.15
C PRO A 106 -2.76 -23.66 -8.60
N SER A 107 -2.83 -22.54 -9.32
CA SER A 107 -3.57 -21.36 -8.93
C SER A 107 -4.28 -20.76 -10.13
N VAL A 108 -5.51 -20.33 -9.93
CA VAL A 108 -6.33 -19.59 -10.92
C VAL A 108 -6.47 -18.11 -10.55
N VAL A 109 -5.73 -17.65 -9.53
CA VAL A 109 -5.79 -16.27 -9.06
C VAL A 109 -5.29 -15.33 -10.16
N ALA A 110 -6.19 -14.51 -10.69
CA ALA A 110 -5.93 -13.52 -11.73
C ALA A 110 -6.86 -12.32 -11.50
N PHE A 111 -6.37 -11.11 -11.79
CA PHE A 111 -7.19 -9.92 -11.85
C PHE A 111 -8.07 -9.93 -13.11
N GLN A 112 -9.27 -9.37 -13.01
CA GLN A 112 -10.00 -8.97 -14.21
C GLN A 112 -9.26 -7.82 -14.91
N ARG A 113 -9.37 -7.72 -16.23
CA ARG A 113 -8.64 -6.69 -17.01
C ARG A 113 -8.86 -5.26 -16.50
N HIS A 114 -10.08 -4.93 -16.07
CA HIS A 114 -10.39 -3.59 -15.56
C HIS A 114 -9.80 -3.35 -14.16
N GLU A 115 -9.81 -4.37 -13.30
CA GLU A 115 -9.18 -4.33 -11.97
C GLU A 115 -7.65 -4.22 -12.10
N ALA A 116 -7.04 -4.99 -13.01
CA ALA A 116 -5.61 -4.96 -13.29
C ALA A 116 -5.14 -3.56 -13.73
N ARG A 117 -5.90 -2.92 -14.64
CA ARG A 117 -5.64 -1.54 -15.07
C ARG A 117 -5.73 -0.56 -13.90
N ALA A 118 -6.78 -0.67 -13.08
CA ALA A 118 -6.95 0.20 -11.92
C ALA A 118 -5.84 -0.02 -10.87
N PHE A 119 -5.46 -1.26 -10.59
CA PHE A 119 -4.42 -1.61 -9.63
C PHE A 119 -3.05 -1.09 -10.06
N CYS A 120 -2.65 -1.32 -11.33
CA CYS A 120 -1.42 -0.75 -11.87
C CYS A 120 -1.44 0.78 -11.86
N ALA A 121 -2.56 1.41 -12.24
CA ALA A 121 -2.67 2.87 -12.22
C ALA A 121 -2.45 3.43 -10.80
N ASN A 122 -3.04 2.81 -9.78
CA ASN A 122 -2.81 3.18 -8.38
C ASN A 122 -1.33 2.98 -7.98
N LEU A 123 -0.77 1.80 -8.24
CA LEU A 123 0.60 1.44 -7.83
C LEU A 123 1.68 2.38 -8.39
N TYR A 124 1.49 2.83 -9.64
CA TYR A 124 2.45 3.69 -10.32
C TYR A 124 2.15 5.18 -10.19
N GLN A 125 1.04 5.56 -9.54
CA GLN A 125 0.75 6.96 -9.30
C GLN A 125 1.83 7.54 -8.38
N GLN A 126 2.71 8.34 -8.98
CA GLN A 126 3.75 9.07 -8.26
C GLN A 126 3.12 10.16 -7.40
N ASN A 127 3.67 10.36 -6.22
CA ASN A 127 3.45 11.59 -5.45
C ASN A 127 4.40 12.70 -5.98
N ASP A 128 4.25 13.92 -5.48
CA ASP A 128 5.12 15.05 -5.84
C ASP A 128 6.60 14.80 -5.49
N SER A 129 6.90 13.87 -4.58
CA SER A 129 8.27 13.42 -4.26
C SER A 129 8.83 12.35 -5.21
N GLY A 130 8.09 11.99 -6.27
CA GLY A 130 8.50 11.01 -7.29
C GLY A 130 8.48 9.55 -6.83
N VAL A 131 7.93 9.26 -5.64
CA VAL A 131 7.84 7.90 -5.09
C VAL A 131 6.46 7.33 -5.38
N GLY A 132 6.42 6.29 -6.22
CA GLY A 132 5.21 5.48 -6.43
C GLY A 132 4.95 4.53 -5.25
N ASP A 133 3.70 4.14 -5.06
CA ASP A 133 3.27 3.29 -3.93
C ASP A 133 3.97 1.92 -3.95
N LEU A 134 4.30 1.40 -5.13
CA LEU A 134 5.05 0.16 -5.28
C LEU A 134 6.43 0.23 -4.61
N LYS A 135 7.16 1.34 -4.77
CA LYS A 135 8.49 1.52 -4.17
C LYS A 135 8.38 1.63 -2.65
N GLY A 136 7.33 2.32 -2.18
CA GLY A 136 6.96 2.35 -0.77
C GLY A 136 6.76 0.94 -0.23
N LEU A 137 5.82 0.18 -0.81
CA LEU A 137 5.50 -1.20 -0.45
C LEU A 137 6.70 -2.16 -0.54
N GLN A 138 7.58 -2.01 -1.53
CA GLN A 138 8.80 -2.82 -1.59
C GLN A 138 9.73 -2.58 -0.39
N ARG A 139 9.85 -1.34 0.09
CA ARG A 139 10.62 -1.02 1.30
C ARG A 139 10.05 -1.71 2.54
N TYR A 140 8.77 -2.08 2.54
CA TYR A 140 8.11 -2.85 3.61
C TYR A 140 8.37 -4.33 3.59
N LEU A 141 8.51 -4.91 2.42
CA LEU A 141 8.63 -6.37 2.28
C LEU A 141 10.04 -6.87 2.66
N VAL A 142 10.95 -5.97 3.03
CA VAL A 142 12.38 -6.24 3.30
C VAL A 142 12.72 -6.38 4.80
N PRO A 143 12.18 -5.61 5.76
CA PRO A 143 12.65 -5.67 7.15
C PRO A 143 12.03 -6.82 7.98
N PRO A 144 12.81 -7.51 8.83
CA PRO A 144 12.36 -8.68 9.60
C PRO A 144 11.46 -8.39 10.82
N LYS A 145 11.17 -7.12 11.13
CA LYS A 145 10.37 -6.70 12.32
C LYS A 145 8.97 -6.20 11.99
N LEU A 146 8.47 -6.52 10.79
CA LEU A 146 7.18 -6.05 10.30
C LEU A 146 6.19 -7.21 10.19
N TYR A 147 5.01 -7.06 10.78
CA TYR A 147 3.97 -8.10 10.73
C TYR A 147 2.91 -7.72 9.71
N TYR A 148 2.49 -8.72 8.94
CA TYR A 148 1.53 -8.56 7.85
C TYR A 148 0.16 -9.06 8.29
N PHE A 149 -0.84 -8.17 8.30
CA PHE A 149 -2.23 -8.58 8.46
C PHE A 149 -2.96 -8.36 7.15
N VAL A 150 -3.40 -9.46 6.54
CA VAL A 150 -4.23 -9.43 5.33
C VAL A 150 -5.54 -10.11 5.65
N VAL A 151 -6.63 -9.41 5.36
CA VAL A 151 -7.96 -10.01 5.48
C VAL A 151 -8.13 -10.99 4.32
N ALA A 152 -8.11 -12.28 4.64
CA ALA A 152 -8.48 -13.33 3.70
C ALA A 152 -10.01 -13.34 3.57
N THR A 153 -10.55 -12.73 2.52
CA THR A 153 -11.95 -12.90 2.18
C THR A 153 -12.13 -14.25 1.51
N ARG A 154 -12.88 -15.16 2.16
CA ARG A 154 -13.26 -16.45 1.58
C ARG A 154 -14.24 -16.16 0.44
N LEU A 155 -13.78 -16.25 -0.81
CA LEU A 155 -14.68 -16.32 -1.96
C LEU A 155 -15.51 -17.60 -1.80
N LYS A 156 -16.82 -17.46 -1.59
CA LYS A 156 -17.73 -18.59 -1.74
C LYS A 156 -17.82 -18.89 -3.22
N GLU A 157 -17.13 -19.94 -3.65
CA GLU A 157 -17.37 -20.57 -4.96
C GLU A 157 -18.78 -21.17 -4.92
N ASN A 158 -19.73 -20.53 -5.60
CA ASN A 158 -20.96 -21.21 -6.00
C ASN A 158 -20.64 -21.93 -7.31
N ILE A 159 -20.49 -23.25 -7.22
CA ILE A 159 -20.47 -24.20 -8.34
C ILE A 159 -21.88 -24.29 -8.92
#